data_AF-A0A1R4KJ32-F1
#
_entry.id   AF-A0A1R4KJ32-F1
#
_cell.length_a   1.000
_cell.length_b   1.000
_cell.length_c   1.000
_cell.angle_alpha   90.00
_cell.angle_beta   90.00
_cell.angle_gamma   90.00
#
_symmetry.space_group_name_H-M   'P 1'
#
loop_
_entity.id
_entity.type
_entity.pdbx_description
1 polymer ?
#
loop_
_entity_poly.entity_id
_entity_poly.type
_entity_poly.pdbx_seq_one_letter_code
_entity_poly.pdbx_strand_id
1 'polypeptide(L)'
;MFSITTLLNQTHRLLIGSGAALLLGGAMMTSASAADIATTYDNSCAACHDSGALNAIKKGDSAKWQQLMKQKSMPALISSVKNGMTQMPAGGLCNNCSDDDYRKLIEYMSK
;
A
#
# COMPACT_ATOMS: atom_id res chain seq x y z
N MET A 1 36.37 -1.58 -47.79
CA MET A 1 37.50 -2.53 -47.78
C MET A 1 38.52 -2.01 -46.77
N PHE A 2 39.23 -2.91 -46.08
CA PHE A 2 39.95 -2.74 -44.81
C PHE A 2 39.07 -2.82 -43.55
N SER A 3 39.31 -3.69 -42.59
CA SER A 3 40.07 -4.95 -42.56
C SER A 3 39.73 -5.61 -41.21
N ILE A 4 39.75 -6.94 -41.17
CA ILE A 4 39.26 -7.79 -40.07
C ILE A 4 40.17 -7.71 -38.81
N THR A 5 41.16 -6.80 -38.79
CA THR A 5 42.24 -6.72 -37.80
C THR A 5 41.97 -5.81 -36.59
N THR A 6 40.93 -4.96 -36.60
CA THR A 6 40.67 -4.04 -35.47
C THR A 6 39.90 -4.68 -34.31
N LEU A 7 39.43 -5.92 -34.48
CA LEU A 7 38.63 -6.66 -33.49
C LEU A 7 39.46 -7.27 -32.34
N LEU A 8 40.78 -7.33 -32.44
CA LEU A 8 41.63 -7.97 -31.41
C LEU A 8 42.35 -7.03 -30.45
N ASN A 9 42.38 -5.71 -30.68
CA ASN A 9 43.23 -4.80 -29.90
C ASN A 9 42.49 -3.90 -28.88
N GLN A 10 41.18 -4.10 -28.67
CA GLN A 10 40.45 -3.37 -27.62
C GLN A 10 39.88 -4.30 -26.54
N THR A 11 40.39 -5.52 -26.48
CA THR A 11 40.24 -6.45 -25.34
C THR A 11 41.15 -6.06 -24.16
N HIS A 12 42.02 -5.05 -24.33
CA HIS A 12 42.98 -4.57 -23.31
C HIS A 12 42.49 -3.42 -22.42
N ARG A 13 41.17 -3.17 -22.33
CA ARG A 13 40.61 -2.18 -21.37
C ARG A 13 39.72 -2.80 -20.30
N LEU A 14 39.73 -4.13 -20.19
CA LEU A 14 39.31 -4.86 -19.00
C LEU A 14 40.56 -4.98 -18.13
N LEU A 15 40.43 -4.79 -16.83
CA LEU A 15 41.51 -4.75 -15.82
C LEU A 15 42.13 -3.36 -15.66
N ILE A 16 41.56 -2.60 -14.70
CA ILE A 16 42.15 -1.55 -13.84
C ILE A 16 41.03 -0.53 -13.58
N GLY A 17 40.35 -0.68 -12.46
CA GLY A 17 39.27 0.22 -12.06
C GLY A 17 38.57 -0.24 -10.78
N SER A 18 39.33 -0.42 -9.69
CA SER A 18 38.77 -0.42 -8.34
C SER A 18 38.16 0.94 -8.05
N GLY A 19 36.87 1.00 -7.74
CA GLY A 19 36.19 2.21 -7.32
C GLY A 19 34.78 1.91 -6.84
N ALA A 20 34.62 1.84 -5.53
CA ALA A 20 33.33 1.69 -4.86
C ALA A 20 32.33 2.76 -5.31
N ALA A 21 31.16 2.33 -5.77
CA ALA A 21 29.97 3.16 -5.82
C ALA A 21 28.83 2.40 -5.14
N LEU A 22 28.68 2.63 -3.83
CA LEU A 22 27.41 2.45 -3.14
C LEU A 22 26.37 3.30 -3.87
N LEU A 23 25.57 2.70 -4.74
CA LEU A 23 24.34 3.34 -5.20
C LEU A 23 23.25 2.98 -4.20
N LEU A 24 22.86 4.01 -3.44
CA LEU A 24 21.75 4.01 -2.51
C LEU A 24 20.53 3.39 -3.19
N GLY A 25 20.13 2.20 -2.75
CA GLY A 25 18.81 1.65 -3.00
C GLY A 25 17.80 2.52 -2.27
N GLY A 26 17.34 3.58 -2.91
CA GLY A 26 16.26 4.42 -2.40
C GLY A 26 15.01 3.56 -2.20
N ALA A 27 14.56 3.45 -0.96
CA ALA A 27 13.26 2.88 -0.64
C ALA A 27 12.20 3.70 -1.39
N MET A 28 11.53 3.06 -2.34
CA MET A 28 10.44 3.67 -3.08
C MET A 28 9.26 3.76 -2.13
N MET A 29 9.12 4.89 -1.44
CA MET A 29 7.95 5.20 -0.62
C MET A 29 6.77 5.41 -1.56
N THR A 30 6.02 4.34 -1.80
CA THR A 30 4.74 4.37 -2.52
C THR A 30 3.75 5.11 -1.61
N SER A 31 3.60 6.40 -1.87
CA SER A 31 2.56 7.18 -1.20
C SER A 31 1.23 6.82 -1.84
N ALA A 32 0.34 6.17 -1.09
CA ALA A 32 -1.00 5.85 -1.57
C ALA A 32 -1.75 7.16 -1.90
N SER A 33 -2.07 7.34 -3.18
CA SER A 33 -2.87 8.44 -3.70
C SER A 33 -4.36 8.20 -3.45
N ALA A 34 -5.21 9.21 -3.56
CA ALA A 34 -6.65 9.02 -3.38
C ALA A 34 -7.26 8.01 -4.37
N ALA A 35 -6.70 7.93 -5.59
CA ALA A 35 -7.05 6.92 -6.58
C ALA A 35 -6.67 5.51 -6.10
N ASP A 36 -5.50 5.35 -5.46
CA ASP A 36 -5.10 4.09 -4.86
C ASP A 36 -6.00 3.70 -3.67
N ILE A 37 -6.41 4.67 -2.85
CA ILE A 37 -7.29 4.42 -1.69
C ILE A 37 -8.69 4.03 -2.12
N ALA A 38 -9.30 4.73 -3.09
CA ALA A 38 -10.61 4.36 -3.62
C ALA A 38 -10.57 2.97 -4.29
N THR A 39 -9.56 2.71 -5.11
CA THR A 39 -9.38 1.39 -5.74
C THR A 39 -9.16 0.29 -4.69
N THR A 40 -8.36 0.56 -3.66
CA THR A 40 -8.14 -0.39 -2.57
C THR A 40 -9.43 -0.65 -1.81
N TYR A 41 -10.23 0.39 -1.53
CA TYR A 41 -11.55 0.24 -0.92
C TYR A 41 -12.44 -0.68 -1.75
N ASP A 42 -12.58 -0.41 -3.06
CA ASP A 42 -13.43 -1.19 -3.97
C ASP A 42 -13.01 -2.66 -4.04
N ASN A 43 -11.70 -2.92 -4.04
CA ASN A 43 -11.14 -4.28 -4.10
C ASN A 43 -11.17 -5.05 -2.77
N SER A 44 -11.48 -4.39 -1.65
CA SER A 44 -11.37 -4.99 -0.32
C SER A 44 -12.57 -4.66 0.58
N CYS A 45 -12.59 -3.45 1.12
CA CYS A 45 -13.52 -2.99 2.13
C CYS A 45 -14.98 -2.94 1.63
N ALA A 46 -15.17 -2.59 0.35
CA ALA A 46 -16.48 -2.45 -0.30
C ALA A 46 -17.32 -3.73 -0.24
N ALA A 47 -16.67 -4.90 -0.22
CA ALA A 47 -17.33 -6.21 -0.13
C ALA A 47 -18.35 -6.30 1.02
N CYS A 48 -18.10 -5.59 2.12
CA CYS A 48 -19.04 -5.49 3.24
C CYS A 48 -19.53 -4.06 3.48
N HIS A 49 -18.67 -3.05 3.32
CA HIS A 49 -18.95 -1.68 3.74
C HIS A 49 -19.80 -0.88 2.76
N ASP A 50 -20.04 -1.33 1.52
CA ASP A 50 -21.00 -0.65 0.63
C ASP A 50 -22.45 -0.92 1.03
N SER A 51 -22.78 -2.21 1.16
CA SER A 51 -24.15 -2.66 1.45
C SER A 51 -24.45 -2.77 2.93
N GLY A 52 -23.44 -2.71 3.80
CA GLY A 52 -23.55 -3.00 5.23
C GLY A 52 -23.72 -4.50 5.50
N ALA A 53 -23.21 -5.35 4.61
CA ALA A 53 -23.26 -6.81 4.79
C ALA A 53 -22.64 -7.22 6.12
N LEU A 54 -23.18 -8.28 6.72
CA LEU A 54 -22.75 -8.79 8.03
C LEU A 54 -22.80 -7.73 9.16
N ASN A 55 -23.66 -6.70 9.02
CA ASN A 55 -23.76 -5.54 9.90
C ASN A 55 -22.52 -4.63 9.90
N ALA A 56 -21.75 -4.60 8.81
CA ALA A 56 -20.68 -3.63 8.64
C ALA A 56 -21.21 -2.19 8.65
N ILE A 57 -20.44 -1.26 9.21
CA ILE A 57 -20.78 0.17 9.16
C ILE A 57 -20.63 0.64 7.71
N LYS A 58 -21.73 1.09 7.11
CA LYS A 58 -21.71 1.53 5.71
C LYS A 58 -20.75 2.69 5.49
N LYS A 59 -20.08 2.71 4.34
CA LYS A 59 -19.37 3.91 3.88
C LYS A 59 -20.37 5.08 3.79
N GLY A 60 -19.97 6.24 4.27
CA GLY A 60 -20.83 7.44 4.33
C GLY A 60 -21.87 7.45 5.45
N ASP A 61 -21.96 6.42 6.31
CA ASP A 61 -22.76 6.50 7.55
C ASP A 61 -22.02 7.36 8.58
N SER A 62 -21.95 8.66 8.32
CA SER A 62 -21.13 9.59 9.10
C SER A 62 -21.51 9.60 10.57
N ALA A 63 -22.78 9.38 10.91
CA ALA A 63 -23.22 9.32 12.30
C ALA A 63 -22.59 8.13 13.06
N LYS A 64 -22.63 6.93 12.48
CA LYS A 64 -21.99 5.75 13.09
C LYS A 64 -20.47 5.85 13.11
N TRP A 65 -19.86 6.36 12.03
CA TRP A 65 -18.41 6.56 11.99
C TRP A 65 -17.94 7.58 13.01
N GLN A 66 -18.63 8.72 13.15
CA GLN A 66 -18.32 9.71 14.18
C GLN A 66 -18.45 9.13 15.59
N GLN A 67 -19.50 8.34 15.85
CA GLN A 67 -19.65 7.67 17.14
C GLN A 67 -18.50 6.69 17.41
N LEU A 68 -18.13 5.88 16.42
CA LEU A 68 -17.02 4.92 16.53
C LEU A 68 -15.69 5.63 16.78
N MET A 69 -15.40 6.73 16.07
CA MET A 69 -14.16 7.50 16.22
C MET A 69 -14.09 8.27 17.55
N LYS A 70 -15.23 8.54 18.20
CA LYS A 70 -15.25 9.05 19.59
C LYS A 70 -14.94 7.95 20.61
N GLN A 71 -15.32 6.72 20.31
CA GLN A 71 -15.14 5.56 21.20
C GLN A 71 -13.75 4.94 21.10
N LYS A 72 -13.13 4.98 19.92
CA LYS A 72 -11.85 4.35 19.63
C LYS A 72 -10.91 5.33 18.95
N SER A 73 -9.65 5.33 19.37
CA SER A 73 -8.59 6.06 18.66
C SER A 73 -8.32 5.42 17.29
N MET A 74 -7.80 6.21 16.35
CA MET A 74 -7.42 5.71 15.02
C MET A 74 -6.46 4.50 15.08
N PRO A 75 -5.40 4.48 15.92
CA PRO A 75 -4.55 3.29 16.05
C PRO A 75 -5.31 2.04 16.54
N ALA A 76 -6.30 2.20 17.43
CA ALA A 76 -7.13 1.09 17.90
C ALA A 76 -8.05 0.54 16.79
N LEU A 77 -8.54 1.42 15.90
CA LEU A 77 -9.31 1.01 14.72
C LEU A 77 -8.43 0.24 13.73
N ILE A 78 -7.24 0.75 13.41
CA ILE A 78 -6.28 0.08 12.54
C ILE A 78 -5.90 -1.30 13.11
N SER A 79 -5.63 -1.39 14.42
CA SER A 79 -5.36 -2.67 15.09
C SER A 79 -6.53 -3.65 14.99
N SER A 80 -7.78 -3.16 15.14
CA SER A 80 -8.98 -4.00 14.96
C SER A 80 -9.10 -4.54 13.53
N VAL A 81 -8.77 -3.71 12.53
CA VAL A 81 -8.78 -4.14 11.13
C VAL A 81 -7.72 -5.20 10.85
N LYS A 82 -6.49 -4.98 11.32
CA LYS A 82 -5.37 -5.91 11.14
C LYS A 82 -5.60 -7.26 11.81
N ASN A 83 -6.13 -7.26 13.03
CA ASN A 83 -6.38 -8.49 13.78
C ASN A 83 -7.65 -9.22 13.36
N GLY A 84 -8.57 -8.52 12.69
CA GLY A 84 -9.88 -9.05 12.33
C GLY A 84 -10.86 -9.06 13.51
N MET A 85 -12.12 -9.34 13.17
CA MET A 85 -13.26 -9.46 14.09
C MET A 85 -14.14 -10.62 13.60
N THR A 86 -15.09 -11.07 14.41
CA THR A 86 -15.97 -12.22 14.06
C THR A 86 -16.55 -12.14 12.65
N GLN A 87 -16.99 -10.95 12.23
CA GLN A 87 -17.62 -10.71 10.93
C GLN A 87 -16.69 -10.01 9.91
N MET A 88 -15.43 -9.77 10.26
CA MET A 88 -14.48 -9.04 9.42
C MET A 88 -13.12 -9.76 9.39
N PRO A 89 -12.68 -10.30 8.25
CA PRO A 89 -11.40 -10.98 8.14
C PRO A 89 -10.23 -10.09 8.58
N ALA A 90 -9.17 -10.71 9.10
CA ALA A 90 -7.92 -10.02 9.40
C ALA A 90 -7.39 -9.29 8.16
N GLY A 91 -7.04 -8.02 8.33
CA GLY A 91 -6.59 -7.14 7.25
C GLY A 91 -7.70 -6.60 6.35
N GLY A 92 -8.98 -6.92 6.59
CA GLY A 92 -10.10 -6.37 5.82
C GLY A 92 -10.01 -6.67 4.32
N LEU A 93 -9.49 -7.84 3.95
CA LEU A 93 -9.20 -8.26 2.57
C LEU A 93 -8.12 -7.44 1.85
N CYS A 94 -7.40 -6.57 2.55
CA CYS A 94 -6.24 -5.88 2.00
C CYS A 94 -4.94 -6.55 2.44
N ASN A 95 -4.34 -7.34 1.55
CA ASN A 95 -3.12 -8.12 1.88
C ASN A 95 -1.85 -7.28 1.96
N ASN A 96 -1.85 -6.07 1.39
CA ASN A 96 -0.66 -5.22 1.25
C ASN A 96 -0.84 -3.82 1.86
N CYS A 97 -1.89 -3.60 2.67
CA CYS A 97 -2.13 -2.31 3.30
C CYS A 97 -1.15 -2.07 4.46
N SER A 98 -0.50 -0.91 4.42
CA SER A 98 0.21 -0.33 5.56
C SER A 98 -0.77 0.28 6.58
N ASP A 99 -0.25 0.65 7.75
CA ASP A 99 -1.06 1.37 8.76
C ASP A 99 -1.59 2.71 8.24
N ASP A 100 -0.83 3.38 7.35
CA ASP A 100 -1.28 4.63 6.71
C ASP A 100 -2.41 4.37 5.70
N ASP A 101 -2.37 3.25 4.98
CA ASP A 101 -3.45 2.86 4.06
C ASP A 101 -4.73 2.57 4.83
N TYR A 102 -4.65 1.83 5.94
CA TYR A 102 -5.80 1.58 6.80
C TYR A 102 -6.38 2.88 7.37
N ARG A 103 -5.52 3.81 7.82
CA ARG A 103 -5.95 5.13 8.28
C ARG A 103 -6.76 5.85 7.19
N LYS A 104 -6.20 5.93 5.98
CA LYS A 104 -6.84 6.58 4.83
C LYS A 104 -8.13 5.89 4.40
N LEU A 105 -8.19 4.56 4.43
CA LEU A 105 -9.40 3.78 4.14
C LEU A 105 -10.50 4.06 5.17
N ILE A 106 -10.17 4.10 6.46
CA ILE A 106 -11.12 4.46 7.53
C ILE A 106 -11.64 5.88 7.33
N GLU A 107 -10.78 6.84 7.00
CA GLU A 107 -11.16 8.21 6.67
C GLU A 107 -11.98 8.32 5.37
N TYR A 108 -11.74 7.44 4.40
CA TYR A 108 -12.49 7.37 3.16
C TYR A 108 -13.90 6.79 3.39
N MET A 109 -14.03 5.81 4.28
CA MET A 109 -15.32 5.22 4.65
C MET A 109 -16.18 6.13 5.54
N SER A 110 -15.56 6.98 6.36
CA SER A 110 -16.30 7.86 7.28
C SER A 110 -16.96 9.07 6.61
N LYS A 111 -16.62 9.32 5.35
CA LYS A 111 -17.13 10.41 4.52
C LYS A 111 -18.21 9.94 3.55
#